data_AF-A0AAW6LRY8-F1
#
_entry.id   AF-A0AAW6LRY8-F1
#
_cell.length_a   1.000
_cell.length_b   1.000
_cell.length_c   1.000
_cell.angle_alpha   90.00
_cell.angle_beta   90.00
_cell.angle_gamma   90.00
#
_symmetry.space_group_name_H-M   'P 1'
#
loop_
_entity.id
_entity.type
_entity.pdbx_description
1 polymer ?
#
loop_
_entity_poly.entity_id
_entity_poly.type
_entity_poly.pdbx_seq_one_letter_code
_entity_poly.pdbx_strand_id
1 'polypeptide(L)'
;MKTIALRTIPILGWIFLASGTLTQLRGHRLRHPLIRTAWWIDAFLSLIVHPAQIPAALRRADGHRSRPATAALTLIFGMTWWTTQPEHSDDEKRRR
;
A
#
# COMPACT_ATOMS: atom_id res chain seq x y z
N MET A 1 2.80 -2.87 17.48
CA MET A 1 3.67 -3.70 16.61
C MET A 1 2.94 -4.29 15.39
N LYS A 2 1.72 -4.84 15.53
CA LYS A 2 0.92 -5.43 14.43
C LYS A 2 0.67 -4.49 13.24
N THR A 3 0.42 -3.21 13.51
CA THR A 3 0.20 -2.15 12.50
C THR A 3 1.43 -1.87 11.62
N ILE A 4 2.63 -1.98 12.18
CA ILE A 4 3.89 -1.79 11.42
C ILE A 4 4.09 -2.96 10.45
N ALA A 5 3.89 -4.20 10.92
CA ALA A 5 4.03 -5.39 10.09
C ALA A 5 3.08 -5.41 8.87
N LEU A 6 1.84 -4.94 9.05
CA LEU A 6 0.86 -4.82 7.96
C LEU A 6 1.23 -3.75 6.92
N ARG A 7 1.89 -2.66 7.34
CA ARG A 7 2.35 -1.60 6.42
C ARG A 7 3.65 -1.95 5.69
N THR A 8 4.39 -2.97 6.14
CA THR A 8 5.59 -3.47 5.45
C THR A 8 5.23 -4.25 4.18
N ILE A 9 4.05 -4.88 4.13
CA ILE A 9 3.62 -5.72 2.98
C ILE A 9 3.58 -4.91 1.67
N PRO A 10 2.91 -3.73 1.58
CA PRO A 10 2.92 -2.92 0.36
C PRO A 10 4.32 -2.45 -0.05
N ILE A 11 5.17 -2.13 0.94
CA ILE A 11 6.56 -1.70 0.66
C ILE A 11 7.36 -2.84 0.03
N LEU A 12 7.20 -4.07 0.54
CA LEU A 12 7.84 -5.25 -0.04
C LEU A 12 7.34 -5.52 -1.46
N GLY A 13 6.06 -5.28 -1.75
CA GLY A 13 5.52 -5.33 -3.11
C GLY A 13 6.21 -4.33 -4.05
N TRP A 14 6.33 -3.06 -3.65
CA TRP A 14 7.07 -2.07 -4.44
C TRP A 14 8.54 -2.45 -4.69
N ILE A 15 9.23 -2.99 -3.68
CA ILE A 15 10.61 -3.49 -3.82
C ILE A 15 10.64 -4.67 -4.80
N PHE A 16 9.69 -5.60 -4.71
CA PHE A 16 9.58 -6.74 -5.61
C PHE A 16 9.33 -6.29 -7.06
N LEU A 17 8.43 -5.32 -7.28
CA LEU A 17 8.19 -4.73 -8.58
C LEU A 17 9.43 -4.03 -9.16
N ALA A 18 10.12 -3.23 -8.35
CA ALA A 18 11.35 -2.56 -8.75
C ALA A 18 12.44 -3.56 -9.14
N SER A 19 12.60 -4.63 -8.34
CA SER A 19 13.59 -5.68 -8.60
C SER A 19 13.29 -6.45 -9.89
N GLY A 20 12.01 -6.81 -10.14
CA GLY A 20 11.61 -7.50 -11.36
C GLY A 20 11.72 -6.61 -12.61
N THR A 21 11.39 -5.32 -12.49
CA THR A 21 11.58 -4.34 -13.57
C THR A 21 13.06 -4.16 -13.90
N LEU A 22 13.92 -3.99 -12.90
CA LEU A 22 15.36 -3.85 -13.09
C LEU A 22 15.97 -5.12 -13.73
N THR A 23 15.48 -6.29 -13.34
CA THR A 23 15.88 -7.57 -13.94
C THR A 23 15.52 -7.60 -15.43
N GLN A 24 14.30 -7.20 -15.81
CA GLN A 24 13.88 -7.10 -17.21
C GLN A 24 14.70 -6.07 -17.99
N LEU A 25 14.96 -4.89 -17.43
CA LEU A 25 15.76 -3.83 -18.06
C LEU A 25 17.21 -4.26 -18.30
N ARG A 26 17.77 -5.11 -17.43
CA ARG A 26 19.08 -5.74 -17.62
C ARG A 26 19.06 -6.88 -18.64
N GLY A 27 17.98 -7.07 -19.38
CA GLY A 27 17.82 -8.12 -20.40
C GLY A 27 17.54 -9.51 -19.82
N HIS A 28 17.36 -9.63 -18.51
CA HIS A 28 17.08 -10.91 -17.86
C HIS A 28 15.56 -11.10 -17.75
N ARG A 29 15.05 -12.26 -18.19
CA ARG A 29 13.63 -12.60 -17.98
C ARG A 29 13.45 -13.28 -16.63
N LEU A 30 12.32 -13.01 -15.97
CA LEU A 30 11.83 -13.82 -14.87
C LEU A 30 11.48 -15.21 -15.42
N ARG A 31 12.43 -16.15 -15.36
CA ARG A 31 12.31 -17.47 -16.01
C ARG A 31 11.33 -18.40 -15.28
N HIS A 32 11.15 -18.21 -13.98
CA HIS A 32 10.25 -19.03 -13.18
C HIS A 32 8.80 -18.55 -13.33
N PRO A 33 7.87 -19.40 -13.80
CA PRO A 33 6.50 -18.99 -14.08
C PRO A 33 5.78 -18.46 -12.83
N LEU A 34 5.98 -19.07 -11.66
CA LEU A 34 5.36 -18.61 -10.41
C LEU A 34 5.82 -17.21 -10.00
N ILE A 35 7.12 -16.91 -10.13
CA ILE A 35 7.67 -15.58 -9.77
C ILE A 35 7.14 -14.53 -10.73
N ARG A 36 7.04 -14.87 -12.02
CA ARG A 36 6.47 -13.98 -13.04
C ARG A 36 4.98 -13.71 -12.77
N THR A 37 4.20 -14.73 -12.41
CA THR A 37 2.78 -14.57 -12.06
C THR A 37 2.63 -13.73 -10.80
N ALA A 38 3.40 -14.01 -9.74
CA ALA A 38 3.40 -13.21 -8.52
C ALA A 38 3.75 -11.74 -8.81
N TRP A 39 4.75 -11.49 -9.67
CA TRP A 39 5.14 -10.14 -10.09
C TRP A 39 4.03 -9.40 -10.82
N TRP A 40 3.32 -10.08 -11.73
CA TRP A 40 2.17 -9.48 -12.42
C TRP A 40 0.98 -9.24 -11.50
N ILE A 41 0.69 -10.15 -10.57
CA ILE A 41 -0.36 -9.97 -9.56
C ILE A 41 -0.03 -8.74 -8.71
N ASP A 42 1.20 -8.65 -8.22
CA ASP A 42 1.63 -7.52 -7.39
C ASP A 42 1.62 -6.19 -8.15
N ALA A 43 1.96 -6.22 -9.44
CA ALA A 43 1.89 -5.05 -10.33
C ALA A 43 0.44 -4.58 -10.49
N PHE A 44 -0.48 -5.53 -10.72
CA PHE A 44 -1.90 -5.24 -10.82
C PHE A 44 -2.47 -4.67 -9.52
N LEU A 45 -2.12 -5.26 -8.38
CA LEU A 45 -2.53 -4.77 -7.06
C LEU A 45 -2.03 -3.34 -6.83
N SER A 46 -0.78 -3.06 -7.18
CA SER A 46 -0.16 -1.75 -6.93
C SER A 46 -0.60 -0.65 -7.90
N LEU A 47 -0.75 -0.96 -9.20
CA LEU A 47 -1.07 0.05 -10.23
C LEU A 47 -2.57 0.23 -10.46
N ILE A 48 -3.40 -0.77 -10.18
CA ILE A 48 -4.84 -0.71 -10.46
C ILE A 48 -5.64 -0.73 -9.16
N VAL A 49 -5.37 -1.68 -8.26
CA VAL A 49 -6.18 -1.83 -7.05
C VAL A 49 -5.94 -0.70 -6.05
N HIS A 50 -4.70 -0.26 -5.83
CA HIS A 50 -4.43 0.90 -4.98
C HIS A 50 -5.14 2.19 -5.46
N PRO A 51 -5.07 2.61 -6.73
CA PRO A 51 -5.82 3.78 -7.17
C PRO A 51 -7.33 3.58 -7.17
N ALA A 52 -7.82 2.36 -7.46
CA ALA A 52 -9.25 2.04 -7.34
C ALA A 52 -9.79 2.18 -5.90
N GLN A 53 -8.91 2.12 -4.89
CA GLN A 53 -9.25 2.32 -3.49
C GLN A 53 -9.36 3.81 -3.11
N ILE A 54 -8.80 4.75 -3.88
CA ILE A 54 -8.80 6.18 -3.55
C ILE A 54 -10.21 6.73 -3.23
N PRO A 55 -11.29 6.42 -3.97
CA PRO A 55 -12.63 6.90 -3.63
C PRO A 55 -13.11 6.42 -2.26
N ALA A 56 -12.80 5.17 -1.89
CA ALA A 56 -13.13 4.63 -0.58
C ALA A 56 -12.28 5.27 0.53
N ALA A 57 -11.02 5.59 0.25
CA ALA A 57 -10.14 6.30 1.19
C ALA A 57 -10.65 7.70 1.49
N LEU A 58 -11.02 8.42 0.43
CA LEU A 58 -11.53 9.78 0.51
C LEU A 58 -12.85 9.85 1.29
N ARG A 59 -13.73 8.86 1.12
CA ARG A 59 -14.96 8.73 1.92
C ARG A 59 -14.69 8.51 3.41
N ARG A 60 -13.55 7.93 3.77
CA ARG A 60 -13.22 7.57 5.16
C ARG A 60 -12.28 8.56 5.85
N ALA A 61 -11.71 9.50 5.11
CA ALA A 61 -10.78 10.49 5.63
C ALA A 61 -11.47 11.70 6.30
N ASP A 62 -12.80 11.79 6.28
CA ASP A 62 -13.67 12.76 6.99
C ASP A 62 -13.04 14.15 7.21
N GLY A 63 -12.48 14.75 6.15
CA GLY A 63 -11.93 16.12 6.17
C GLY A 63 -10.66 16.34 7.00
N HIS A 64 -10.14 15.34 7.72
CA HIS A 64 -8.98 15.47 8.61
C HIS A 64 -7.64 15.56 7.87
N ARG A 65 -7.61 15.25 6.57
CA ARG A 65 -6.41 15.28 5.74
C ARG A 65 -6.72 15.70 4.31
N SER A 66 -5.75 16.37 3.68
CA SER A 66 -5.91 16.83 2.31
C SER A 66 -6.16 15.65 1.35
N ARG A 67 -7.06 15.86 0.38
CA ARG A 67 -7.38 14.89 -0.68
C ARG A 67 -6.14 14.32 -1.40
N PRO A 68 -5.14 15.15 -1.81
CA PRO A 68 -3.94 14.61 -2.47
C PRO A 68 -3.09 13.73 -1.54
N ALA A 69 -2.96 14.08 -0.25
CA ALA A 69 -2.20 13.27 0.69
C ALA A 69 -2.88 11.91 0.94
N THR A 70 -4.22 11.89 1.02
CA THR A 70 -5.00 10.65 1.17
C THR A 70 -4.86 9.74 -0.06
N ALA A 71 -4.89 10.33 -1.27
CA ALA A 71 -4.66 9.60 -2.50
C ALA A 71 -3.25 9.02 -2.59
N ALA A 72 -2.21 9.81 -2.27
CA ALA A 72 -0.82 9.36 -2.28
C ALA A 72 -0.56 8.22 -1.28
N LEU A 73 -1.10 8.33 -0.05
CA LEU A 73 -0.97 7.27 0.95
C LEU A 73 -1.70 5.99 0.54
N THR A 74 -2.86 6.11 -0.10
CA THR A 74 -3.59 4.95 -0.64
C THR A 74 -2.83 4.32 -1.82
N LEU A 75 -2.15 5.13 -2.63
CA LEU A 75 -1.32 4.62 -3.73
C LEU A 75 -0.09 3.84 -3.22
N ILE A 76 0.53 4.31 -2.14
CA ILE A 76 1.74 3.70 -1.58
C ILE A 76 1.42 2.48 -0.72
N PHE A 77 0.39 2.58 0.12
CA PHE A 77 0.09 1.60 1.17
C PHE A 77 -1.22 0.83 0.95
N GLY A 78 -2.04 1.18 -0.03
CA GLY A 78 -3.35 0.59 -0.26
C GLY A 78 -4.27 0.70 0.96
N MET A 79 -5.11 -0.33 1.17
CA MET A 79 -6.00 -0.43 2.33
C MET A 79 -5.28 -0.46 3.68
N THR A 80 -3.99 -0.81 3.71
CA THR A 80 -3.28 -0.93 4.99
C THR A 80 -3.15 0.42 5.68
N TRP A 81 -3.15 1.53 4.93
CA TRP A 81 -3.11 2.89 5.47
C TRP A 81 -4.36 3.24 6.29
N TRP A 82 -5.57 3.07 5.73
CA TRP A 82 -6.80 3.47 6.43
C TRP A 82 -7.20 2.50 7.54
N THR A 83 -6.78 1.23 7.48
CA THR A 83 -7.18 0.19 8.45
C THR A 83 -6.29 0.24 9.70
N THR A 84 -5.14 0.90 9.62
CA THR A 84 -4.18 1.03 10.72
C THR A 84 -4.06 2.46 11.21
N GLN A 85 -5.00 3.35 10.86
CA GLN A 85 -5.10 4.59 11.61
C GLN A 85 -5.37 4.21 13.07
N PRO A 86 -4.59 4.73 14.03
CA PRO A 86 -4.93 4.55 15.42
C PRO A 86 -6.34 5.10 15.57
N GLU A 87 -7.28 4.22 15.92
CA GLU A 87 -8.52 4.65 16.54
C GLU A 87 -8.10 5.66 17.59
N HIS A 88 -8.54 6.91 17.42
CA HIS A 88 -8.14 8.03 18.27
C HIS A 88 -8.20 7.51 19.70
N SER A 89 -7.03 7.30 20.29
CA SER A 89 -6.95 6.70 21.60
C SER A 89 -7.70 7.65 22.52
N ASP A 90 -8.88 7.21 22.94
CA ASP A 90 -9.67 7.76 24.04
C ASP A 90 -8.91 7.73 25.39
N ASP A 91 -7.58 7.49 25.36
CA ASP A 91 -6.68 7.43 26.49
C ASP A 91 -6.31 8.80 27.07
N GLU A 92 -6.40 9.89 26.30
CA GLU A 92 -6.05 11.23 26.83
C GLU A 92 -7.16 11.82 27.74
N LYS A 93 -8.39 11.28 27.69
CA LYS A 93 -9.47 11.70 28.62
C LYS A 93 -9.49 10.92 29.94
N ARG A 94 -8.75 9.82 30.05
CA ARG A 94 -8.67 9.00 31.28
C ARG A 94 -7.48 9.37 32.19
N ARG A 95 -6.72 10.41 31.84
CA ARG A 95 -5.67 11.02 32.66
C ARG A 95 -6.04 12.43 33.14
N ARG A 96 -7.33 12.66 33.43
CA ARG A 96 -7.75 13.71 34.36
C ARG A 96 -7.63 13.19 35.79
#